data_AF-A0A818DC01-F1
#
_entry.id   AF-A0A818DC01-F1
#
_cell.length_a   1.000
_cell.length_b   1.000
_cell.length_c   1.000
_cell.angle_alpha   90.00
_cell.angle_beta   90.00
_cell.angle_gamma   90.00
#
_symmetry.space_group_name_H-M   'P 1'
#
loop_
_entity.id
_entity.type
_entity.pdbx_description
1 polymer ?
#
loop_
_entity_poly.entity_id
_entity_poly.type
_entity_poly.pdbx_seq_one_letter_code
_entity_poly.pdbx_strand_id
1 'polypeptide(L)'
;QEEEQQDTTWIEDPDTIPLDKREEVRTKLERRINTYQGKILNEPRQGKKLLVLDIDYTLFDHRSAAETGAELMRPYLHEFLTTVYEHYDIGIWSATSMKWIESKMKLLGVEAISQGRTTDTTYNYKIIFYMYVKR
;
A
#
# COMPACT_ATOMS: atom_id res chain seq x y z
N GLN A 1 42.83 -35.85 32.92
CA GLN A 1 42.56 -34.55 32.28
C GLN A 1 41.14 -34.68 31.79
N GLU A 2 40.21 -34.02 32.47
CA GLU A 2 38.79 -33.99 32.08
C GLU A 2 38.66 -32.91 31.01
N GLU A 3 38.30 -33.29 29.79
CA GLU A 3 37.99 -32.35 28.73
C GLU A 3 36.64 -31.71 29.05
N GLU A 4 36.64 -30.40 29.30
CA GLU A 4 35.44 -29.57 29.40
C GLU A 4 34.63 -29.73 28.11
N GLN A 5 33.47 -30.41 28.20
CA GLN A 5 32.45 -30.36 27.17
C GLN A 5 31.91 -28.95 27.10
N GLN A 6 32.41 -28.19 26.14
CA GLN A 6 31.95 -26.86 25.82
C GLN A 6 30.50 -26.98 25.31
N ASP A 7 29.57 -26.35 26.03
CA ASP A 7 28.16 -26.27 25.66
C ASP A 7 28.02 -25.54 24.32
N THR A 8 27.75 -26.29 23.26
CA THR A 8 27.55 -25.77 21.90
C THR A 8 26.10 -25.42 21.63
N THR A 9 25.29 -25.13 22.64
CA THR A 9 23.99 -24.50 22.39
C THR A 9 24.23 -23.12 21.78
N TRP A 10 24.17 -23.09 20.46
CA TRP A 10 24.13 -21.87 19.66
C TRP A 10 23.07 -20.97 20.27
N ILE A 11 23.51 -19.85 20.85
CA ILE A 11 22.60 -18.76 21.20
C ILE A 11 21.93 -18.38 19.89
N GLU A 12 20.62 -18.62 19.77
CA GLU A 12 19.85 -18.27 18.58
C GLU A 12 20.06 -16.77 18.32
N ASP A 13 20.81 -16.45 17.27
CA ASP A 13 20.98 -15.08 16.81
C ASP A 13 19.56 -14.55 16.48
N PRO A 14 19.08 -13.47 17.12
CA PRO A 14 17.76 -12.92 16.86
C PRO A 14 17.54 -12.54 15.39
N ASP A 15 18.61 -12.42 14.58
CA ASP A 15 18.52 -12.23 13.13
C ASP A 15 18.28 -13.52 12.32
N THR A 16 18.32 -14.71 12.95
CA THR A 16 18.02 -16.00 12.31
C THR A 16 16.54 -16.42 12.41
N ILE A 17 15.75 -15.80 13.30
CA ILE A 17 14.32 -16.06 13.42
C ILE A 17 13.56 -15.31 12.30
N PRO A 18 12.80 -16.01 11.43
CA PRO A 18 11.95 -15.37 10.43
C PRO A 18 11.01 -14.33 11.04
N LEU A 19 10.82 -13.18 10.36
CA LEU A 19 10.04 -12.03 10.87
C LEU A 19 8.62 -12.41 11.32
N ASP A 20 7.98 -13.32 10.61
CA ASP A 20 6.63 -13.85 10.90
C ASP A 20 6.56 -14.73 12.14
N LYS A 21 7.72 -15.20 12.64
CA LYS A 21 7.86 -15.98 13.87
C LYS A 21 8.29 -15.16 15.07
N ARG A 22 8.64 -13.88 14.90
CA ARG A 22 9.05 -13.01 16.00
C ARG A 22 7.83 -12.49 16.76
N GLU A 23 7.78 -12.75 18.07
CA GLU A 23 6.64 -12.37 18.92
C GLU A 23 6.41 -10.85 18.96
N GLU A 24 7.49 -10.06 18.92
CA GLU A 24 7.43 -8.61 18.82
C GLU A 24 6.71 -8.11 17.55
N VAL A 25 6.86 -8.82 16.43
CA VAL A 25 6.21 -8.49 15.15
C VAL A 25 4.74 -8.85 15.23
N ARG A 26 4.41 -10.04 15.76
CA ARG A 26 3.04 -10.48 16.02
C ARG A 26 2.29 -9.46 16.88
N THR A 27 2.88 -9.08 18.02
CA THR A 27 2.29 -8.10 18.94
C THR A 27 2.04 -6.76 18.26
N LYS A 28 3.00 -6.25 17.47
CA LYS A 28 2.84 -4.99 16.71
C LYS A 28 1.71 -5.10 15.66
N LEU A 29 1.61 -6.24 14.98
CA LEU A 29 0.58 -6.49 13.97
C LEU A 29 -0.81 -6.58 14.60
N GLU A 30 -0.97 -7.35 15.68
CA GLU A 30 -2.23 -7.47 16.42
C GLU A 30 -2.71 -6.12 16.95
N ARG A 31 -1.80 -5.34 17.54
CA ARG A 31 -2.11 -3.96 17.95
C ARG A 31 -2.59 -3.14 16.76
N ARG A 32 -1.98 -3.26 15.59
CA ARG A 32 -2.40 -2.50 14.40
C ARG A 32 -3.75 -2.96 13.89
N ILE A 33 -4.01 -4.27 13.82
CA ILE A 33 -5.31 -4.84 13.43
C ILE A 33 -6.43 -4.29 14.33
N ASN A 34 -6.20 -4.23 15.64
CA ASN A 34 -7.21 -3.80 16.61
C ASN A 34 -7.42 -2.28 16.66
N THR A 35 -6.42 -1.48 16.27
CA THR A 35 -6.46 -0.01 16.42
C THR A 35 -6.64 0.74 15.12
N TYR A 36 -6.31 0.11 13.99
CA TYR A 36 -6.40 0.76 12.69
C TYR A 36 -7.83 0.78 12.19
N GLN A 37 -8.42 1.97 12.14
CA GLN A 37 -9.74 2.21 11.58
C GLN A 37 -9.61 2.58 10.10
N GLY A 38 -9.35 1.58 9.25
CA GLY A 38 -9.36 1.76 7.81
C GLY A 38 -10.78 1.97 7.28
N LYS A 39 -10.93 2.83 6.26
CA LYS A 39 -12.19 3.00 5.54
C LYS A 39 -12.17 2.18 4.26
N ILE A 40 -13.19 1.35 4.07
CA ILE A 40 -13.50 0.74 2.77
C ILE A 40 -14.22 1.80 1.93
N LEU A 41 -13.63 2.15 0.79
CA LEU A 41 -14.14 3.15 -0.15
C LEU A 41 -15.08 2.52 -1.17
N ASN A 42 -14.78 1.29 -1.58
CA ASN A 42 -15.56 0.48 -2.50
C ASN A 42 -15.49 -0.98 -2.05
N GLU A 43 -16.60 -1.70 -2.17
CA GLU A 43 -16.66 -3.10 -1.77
C GLU A 43 -15.72 -3.98 -2.62
N PRO A 44 -15.02 -4.95 -2.00
CA PRO A 44 -14.24 -5.95 -2.72
C PRO A 44 -15.12 -6.78 -3.67
N ARG A 45 -14.56 -7.19 -4.80
CA ARG A 45 -15.26 -7.99 -5.82
C ARG A 45 -14.95 -9.47 -5.63
N GLN A 46 -16.00 -10.29 -5.69
CA GLN A 46 -15.87 -11.73 -5.51
C GLN A 46 -14.86 -12.33 -6.51
N GLY A 47 -13.93 -13.14 -6.00
CA GLY A 47 -12.95 -13.87 -6.80
C GLY A 47 -11.80 -13.02 -7.37
N LYS A 48 -11.74 -11.72 -7.07
CA LYS A 48 -10.62 -10.86 -7.47
C LYS A 48 -9.50 -10.91 -6.44
N LYS A 49 -8.25 -10.86 -6.92
CA LYS A 49 -7.06 -10.73 -6.06
C LYS A 49 -6.91 -9.28 -5.62
N LEU A 50 -6.07 -9.01 -4.62
CA LEU A 50 -5.75 -7.64 -4.19
C LEU A 50 -4.37 -7.22 -4.72
N LEU A 51 -4.31 -6.10 -5.44
CA LEU A 51 -3.09 -5.38 -5.79
C LEU A 51 -2.97 -4.16 -4.86
N VAL A 52 -1.91 -4.13 -4.06
CA VAL A 52 -1.60 -2.98 -3.20
C VAL A 52 -0.48 -2.16 -3.83
N LEU A 53 -0.70 -0.86 -4.02
CA LEU A 53 0.23 0.05 -4.68
C LEU A 53 0.72 1.14 -3.72
N ASP A 54 2.02 1.41 -3.77
CA ASP A 54 2.57 2.66 -3.23
C ASP A 54 2.25 3.85 -4.16
N ILE A 55 2.50 5.08 -3.70
CA ILE A 55 2.27 6.31 -4.47
C ILE A 55 3.60 6.89 -4.97
N ASP A 56 4.53 7.18 -4.07
CA ASP A 56 5.70 8.01 -4.36
C ASP A 56 6.75 7.21 -5.13
N TYR A 57 7.10 7.67 -6.33
CA TYR A 57 7.90 6.91 -7.32
C TYR A 57 7.27 5.59 -7.80
N THR A 58 5.98 5.39 -7.51
CA THR A 58 5.19 4.29 -8.08
C THR A 58 4.15 4.81 -9.07
N LEU A 59 3.30 5.74 -8.66
CA LEU A 59 2.23 6.33 -9.49
C LEU A 59 2.49 7.80 -9.82
N PHE A 60 3.40 8.44 -9.09
CA PHE A 60 3.58 9.88 -9.05
C PHE A 60 5.05 10.25 -8.78
N ASP A 61 5.57 11.24 -9.50
CA ASP A 61 6.83 11.89 -9.14
C ASP A 61 6.57 13.04 -8.16
N HIS A 62 7.05 12.88 -6.92
CA HIS A 62 6.86 13.87 -5.86
C HIS A 62 8.02 14.84 -5.68
N ARG A 63 9.11 14.71 -6.47
CA ARG A 63 10.31 15.53 -6.31
C ARG A 63 10.48 16.60 -7.37
N SER A 64 9.87 16.41 -8.53
CA SER A 64 9.90 17.40 -9.61
C SER A 64 8.97 18.58 -9.31
N ALA A 65 9.42 19.78 -9.69
CA ALA A 65 8.54 20.94 -9.77
C ALA A 65 7.70 20.80 -11.05
N ALA A 66 6.41 21.11 -10.96
CA ALA A 66 5.48 21.06 -12.08
C ALA A 66 4.39 22.11 -11.91
N GLU A 67 3.82 22.55 -13.02
CA GLU A 67 2.71 23.49 -13.04
C GLU A 67 1.37 22.76 -12.87
N THR A 68 1.30 21.49 -13.29
CA THR A 68 0.08 20.68 -13.23
C THR A 68 0.31 19.28 -12.67
N GLY A 69 -0.74 18.66 -12.13
CA GLY A 69 -0.70 17.28 -11.64
C GLY A 69 -0.41 16.25 -12.74
N ALA A 70 -0.76 16.56 -13.99
CA ALA A 70 -0.54 15.68 -15.14
C ALA A 70 0.95 15.50 -15.46
N GLU A 71 1.76 16.54 -15.25
CA GLU A 71 3.22 16.49 -15.47
C GLU A 71 3.94 15.58 -14.46
N LEU A 72 3.36 15.43 -13.27
CA LEU A 72 3.89 14.58 -12.20
C LEU A 72 3.29 13.16 -12.22
N MET A 73 2.24 12.94 -13.02
CA MET A 73 1.59 11.66 -13.15
C MET A 73 2.49 10.70 -13.92
N ARG A 74 2.64 9.48 -13.41
CA ARG A 74 3.39 8.46 -14.16
C ARG A 74 2.67 8.20 -15.50
N PRO A 75 3.39 8.17 -16.64
CA PRO A 75 2.79 7.87 -17.92
C PRO A 75 1.96 6.58 -17.87
N TYR A 76 0.79 6.61 -18.50
CA TYR A 76 -0.18 5.51 -18.57
C TYR A 76 -0.83 5.11 -17.23
N LEU A 77 -0.87 6.00 -16.23
CA LEU A 77 -1.45 5.70 -14.92
C LEU A 77 -2.88 5.14 -15.02
N HIS A 78 -3.76 5.79 -15.77
CA HIS A 78 -5.17 5.43 -15.81
C HIS A 78 -5.44 4.18 -16.66
N GLU A 79 -4.70 4.01 -17.75
CA GLU A 79 -4.68 2.83 -18.59
C GLU A 79 -4.22 1.60 -17.78
N PHE A 80 -3.14 1.77 -17.02
CA PHE A 80 -2.62 0.74 -16.12
C PHE A 80 -3.67 0.35 -15.07
N LEU A 81 -4.25 1.33 -14.35
CA LEU A 81 -5.23 1.06 -13.31
C LEU A 81 -6.49 0.40 -13.86
N THR A 82 -6.96 0.81 -15.04
CA THR A 82 -8.10 0.17 -15.72
C THR A 82 -7.77 -1.28 -16.07
N THR A 83 -6.60 -1.53 -16.66
CA THR A 83 -6.17 -2.88 -17.07
C THR A 83 -6.04 -3.82 -15.87
N VAL A 84 -5.35 -3.40 -14.79
CA VAL A 84 -5.20 -4.28 -13.62
C VAL A 84 -6.51 -4.46 -12.87
N TYR A 85 -7.43 -3.49 -12.93
CA TYR A 85 -8.73 -3.61 -12.28
C TYR A 85 -9.57 -4.76 -12.85
N GLU A 86 -9.35 -5.17 -14.10
CA GLU A 86 -9.99 -6.36 -14.66
C GLU A 86 -9.66 -7.64 -13.89
N HIS A 87 -8.51 -7.69 -13.22
CA HIS A 87 -7.99 -8.87 -12.53
C HIS A 87 -7.88 -8.71 -11.01
N TYR A 88 -7.73 -7.46 -10.52
CA TYR A 88 -7.43 -7.15 -9.14
C TYR A 88 -8.34 -6.05 -8.58
N ASP A 89 -8.76 -6.19 -7.33
CA ASP A 89 -9.11 -5.04 -6.51
C ASP A 89 -7.86 -4.26 -6.16
N ILE A 90 -7.97 -2.93 -6.08
CA ILE A 90 -6.81 -2.05 -5.95
C ILE A 90 -6.87 -1.34 -4.60
N GLY A 91 -5.84 -1.52 -3.78
CA GLY A 91 -5.61 -0.76 -2.55
C GLY A 91 -4.41 0.15 -2.70
N ILE A 92 -4.42 1.31 -2.03
CA ILE A 92 -3.24 2.18 -1.94
C ILE A 92 -2.64 2.07 -0.54
N TRP A 93 -1.33 1.90 -0.45
CA TRP A 93 -0.60 1.92 0.81
C TRP A 93 0.64 2.79 0.69
N SER A 94 0.66 3.94 1.38
CA SER A 94 1.77 4.88 1.35
C SER A 94 2.25 5.27 2.76
N ALA A 95 3.55 5.56 2.88
CA ALA A 95 4.19 6.01 4.12
C ALA A 95 4.04 7.53 4.39
N THR A 96 2.96 8.14 3.88
CA THR A 96 2.56 9.54 4.10
C THR A 96 1.28 9.64 4.94
N SER A 97 0.84 10.84 5.31
CA SER A 97 -0.44 11.01 6.02
C SER A 97 -1.65 10.83 5.08
N MET A 98 -2.82 10.53 5.64
CA MET A 98 -4.06 10.40 4.87
C MET A 98 -4.36 11.66 4.04
N LYS A 99 -4.17 12.86 4.63
CA LYS A 99 -4.33 14.14 3.92
C LYS A 99 -3.49 14.21 2.65
N TRP A 100 -2.26 13.70 2.67
CA TRP A 100 -1.39 13.68 1.50
C TRP A 100 -1.83 12.66 0.46
N ILE A 101 -2.30 11.48 0.89
CA ILE A 101 -2.87 10.47 -0.01
C ILE A 101 -4.08 11.05 -0.74
N GLU A 102 -5.04 11.62 -0.01
CA GLU A 102 -6.27 12.20 -0.58
C GLU A 102 -5.95 13.33 -1.56
N SER A 103 -5.04 14.25 -1.19
CA SER A 103 -4.60 15.33 -2.08
C SER A 103 -3.98 14.79 -3.37
N LYS A 104 -3.12 13.76 -3.30
CA LYS A 104 -2.49 13.15 -4.49
C LYS A 104 -3.51 12.41 -5.35
N MET A 105 -4.39 11.61 -4.76
CA MET A 105 -5.43 10.88 -5.50
C MET A 105 -6.41 11.82 -6.19
N LYS A 106 -6.71 12.98 -5.59
CA LYS A 106 -7.50 14.05 -6.22
C LYS A 106 -6.73 14.74 -7.34
N LEU A 107 -5.47 15.13 -7.09
CA LEU A 107 -4.60 15.80 -8.06
C LEU A 107 -4.43 14.96 -9.34
N LEU A 108 -4.30 13.65 -9.19
CA LEU A 108 -4.10 12.70 -10.29
C LEU A 108 -5.42 12.24 -10.93
N GLY A 109 -6.58 12.80 -10.54
CA GLY A 109 -7.88 12.37 -11.07
C GLY A 109 -8.34 10.96 -10.66
N VAL A 110 -7.49 10.19 -9.96
CA VAL A 110 -7.76 8.82 -9.52
C VAL A 110 -9.01 8.73 -8.64
N GLU A 111 -9.19 9.70 -7.73
CA GLU A 111 -10.32 9.73 -6.82
C GLU A 111 -11.65 10.04 -7.53
N ALA A 112 -11.64 10.90 -8.55
CA ALA A 112 -12.84 11.19 -9.33
C ALA A 112 -13.30 9.97 -10.16
N ILE A 113 -12.37 9.28 -10.82
CA ILE A 113 -12.65 8.04 -11.57
C ILE A 113 -13.13 6.94 -10.63
N SER A 114 -12.41 6.72 -9.52
CA SER A 114 -12.74 5.66 -8.56
C SER A 114 -14.11 5.81 -7.90
N GLN A 115 -14.60 7.04 -7.77
CA GLN A 115 -15.91 7.34 -7.18
C GLN A 115 -17.02 7.50 -8.23
N GLY A 116 -16.71 7.32 -9.51
CA GLY A 116 -17.68 7.48 -10.61
C GLY A 116 -18.18 8.92 -10.77
N ARG A 117 -17.35 9.92 -10.43
CA ARG A 117 -17.71 11.35 -10.48
C ARG A 117 -17.16 12.07 -11.70
N THR A 118 -16.61 11.32 -12.65
CA THR A 118 -16.15 11.82 -13.95
C THR A 118 -17.22 11.59 -15.01
N THR A 119 -17.35 12.52 -15.96
CA THR A 119 -18.15 12.35 -17.17
C THR A 119 -17.38 11.61 -18.27
N ASP A 120 -16.05 11.61 -18.18
CA ASP A 120 -15.18 10.82 -19.06
C ASP A 120 -15.20 9.36 -18.60
N THR A 121 -15.62 8.48 -19.51
CA THR A 121 -15.79 7.03 -19.28
C THR A 121 -14.67 6.19 -19.88
N THR A 122 -13.61 6.83 -20.39
CA THR A 122 -12.45 6.16 -20.98
C THR A 122 -11.79 5.20 -19.99
N TYR A 123 -11.82 5.53 -18.70
CA TYR A 123 -11.18 4.74 -17.64
C TYR A 123 -12.21 4.23 -16.63
N ASN A 124 -12.05 2.99 -16.19
CA ASN A 124 -12.97 2.34 -15.25
C ASN A 124 -12.21 1.47 -14.25
N TYR A 125 -12.05 1.99 -13.04
CA TYR A 125 -11.49 1.25 -11.92
C TYR A 125 -12.00 1.78 -10.59
N LYS A 126 -11.84 0.99 -9.53
CA LYS A 126 -12.17 1.39 -8.16
C LYS A 126 -11.02 1.09 -7.22
N ILE A 127 -10.72 2.06 -6.35
CA ILE A 127 -9.85 1.88 -5.20
C ILE A 127 -10.70 1.44 -4.01
N ILE A 128 -10.31 0.33 -3.37
CA ILE A 128 -11.08 -0.26 -2.26
C ILE A 128 -10.71 0.31 -0.90
N PHE A 129 -9.46 0.74 -0.68
CA PHE A 129 -9.02 1.39 0.55
C PHE A 129 -7.76 2.23 0.36
N TYR A 130 -7.55 3.16 1.30
CA TYR A 130 -6.26 3.80 1.54
C TYR A 130 -5.68 3.33 2.87
N MET A 131 -4.39 2.96 2.86
CA MET A 131 -3.62 2.63 4.04
C MET A 131 -2.45 3.59 4.18
N TYR A 132 -2.25 4.06 5.41
CA TYR A 132 -1.26 5.08 5.71
C TYR A 132 -0.52 4.77 7.00
N VAL A 133 0.71 5.25 7.09
CA VAL A 133 1.49 5.18 8.32
C VAL A 133 1.24 6.46 9.12
N LYS A 134 0.67 6.31 10.32
CA LYS A 134 0.59 7.41 11.28
C LYS A 134 1.97 7.50 11.92
N ARG A 135 2.76 8.49 11.48
CA ARG A 135 4.01 8.85 12.17
C ARG A 135 3.70 9.54 13.49
#